data_AF-A0A7X7YJV3-F1
#
_entry.id   AF-A0A7X7YJV3-F1
#
_cell.length_a   1.000
_cell.length_b   1.000
_cell.length_c   1.000
_cell.angle_alpha   90.00
_cell.angle_beta   90.00
_cell.angle_gamma   90.00
#
_symmetry.space_group_name_H-M   'P 1'
#
loop_
_entity.id
_entity.type
_entity.pdbx_description
1 polymer ?
#
loop_
_entity_poly.entity_id
_entity_poly.type
_entity_poly.pdbx_seq_one_letter_code
_entity_poly.pdbx_strand_id
1 'polypeptide(L)'
;MKSQIANRKLVLSKVEGSNITGKSSSVIVAILVALCLIAAVISVVMRDFSGRSGSGLSESYEYDLSKYEKIDPVLILYEQTAAFDTGLEPSNSVVIHGDELFVAGEMQIRIFDLSGRQKQEIPLDLPPQAVALDESGTLWIVFVSHVEQYGRDGKRIAAWPPLNDKANLTSLAVTREDVYLADAGNRIVLRYDRSGKLKNEIGRRDDDREIPGFVIPSPHFDLTMAPDGLLRVINPGRHTIEAYTPRGDREFDFGSGSAGVEGFCGCCNPVAFAILPDGGFVTVEKGLIRVKIYDPRGHFVGVVAGPEQLTTVRDTKTISAAFDVAVD
;
A
#
# COMPACT_ATOMS: atom_id res chain seq x y z
N MET A 1 80.43 13.99 38.44
CA MET A 1 80.47 15.39 37.98
C MET A 1 79.28 16.11 38.63
N LYS A 2 79.54 17.19 39.37
CA LYS A 2 78.62 17.86 40.29
C LYS A 2 77.55 18.71 39.58
N SER A 3 76.32 18.68 40.08
CA SER A 3 75.31 19.77 40.07
C SER A 3 74.21 19.27 41.02
N GLN A 4 74.01 19.77 42.25
CA GLN A 4 73.88 21.12 42.79
C GLN A 4 72.73 21.96 42.21
N ILE A 5 71.75 22.15 43.09
CA ILE A 5 70.93 23.35 43.34
C ILE A 5 69.72 23.56 42.42
N ALA A 6 68.52 23.47 42.99
CA ALA A 6 67.76 24.66 43.41
C ALA A 6 66.32 24.29 43.79
N ASN A 7 65.98 24.47 45.07
CA ASN A 7 64.60 24.60 45.52
C ASN A 7 63.92 25.74 44.73
N ARG A 8 62.86 25.42 43.96
CA ARG A 8 61.94 26.42 43.43
C ARG A 8 60.56 26.26 44.09
N LYS A 9 60.18 27.31 44.80
CA LYS A 9 58.88 27.52 45.46
C LYS A 9 57.73 27.30 44.46
N LEU A 10 56.79 26.43 44.83
CA LEU A 10 55.49 26.33 44.18
C LEU A 10 54.58 27.42 44.78
N VAL A 11 54.20 28.42 43.98
CA VAL A 11 53.20 29.42 44.35
C VAL A 11 51.89 28.99 43.71
N LEU A 12 50.92 28.60 44.53
CA LEU A 12 49.55 28.27 44.12
C LEU A 12 48.77 29.58 43.94
N SER A 13 48.28 29.85 42.73
CA SER A 13 47.18 30.79 42.50
C SER A 13 45.92 29.99 42.18
N LYS A 14 44.93 30.10 43.07
CA LYS A 14 43.57 29.58 42.87
C LYS A 14 42.89 30.52 41.87
N VAL A 15 42.70 30.08 40.64
CA VAL A 15 41.83 30.79 39.69
C VAL A 15 40.41 30.32 39.95
N GLU A 16 39.64 31.14 40.66
CA GLU A 16 38.19 30.99 40.75
C GLU A 16 37.58 31.39 39.39
N GLY A 17 37.37 30.39 38.54
CA GLY A 17 36.58 30.52 37.32
C GLY A 17 35.10 30.67 37.69
N SER A 18 34.54 31.82 37.35
CA SER A 18 33.18 32.26 37.57
C SER A 18 32.14 31.27 37.00
N ASN A 19 31.15 30.94 37.83
CA ASN A 19 29.91 30.31 37.39
C ASN A 19 29.16 31.26 36.44
N ILE A 20 29.34 31.11 35.13
CA ILE A 20 28.46 31.72 34.15
C ILE A 20 27.19 30.87 34.09
N THR A 21 26.11 31.48 34.54
CA THR A 21 24.76 30.95 34.71
C THR A 21 24.19 30.35 33.40
N GLY A 22 24.09 29.02 33.35
CA GLY A 22 23.55 28.23 32.22
C GLY A 22 22.02 28.33 31.97
N LYS A 23 21.38 29.45 32.33
CA LYS A 23 19.94 29.66 32.09
C LYS A 23 19.67 30.32 30.73
N SER A 24 20.53 31.23 30.26
CA SER A 24 20.30 31.94 28.99
C SER A 24 20.61 31.06 27.78
N SER A 25 21.67 30.24 27.84
CA SER A 25 22.05 29.34 26.74
C SER A 25 21.07 28.20 26.55
N SER A 26 20.48 27.67 27.63
CA SER A 26 19.45 26.61 27.56
C SER A 26 18.13 27.12 26.97
N VAL A 27 17.74 28.35 27.28
CA VAL A 27 16.56 29.01 26.69
C VAL A 27 16.78 29.28 25.19
N ILE A 28 17.96 29.76 24.79
CA ILE A 28 18.28 29.99 23.38
C ILE A 28 18.28 28.68 22.58
N VAL A 29 18.86 27.60 23.12
CA VAL A 29 18.84 26.28 22.49
C VAL A 29 17.40 25.74 22.37
N ALA A 30 16.57 25.89 23.40
CA ALA A 30 15.18 25.45 23.36
C ALA A 30 14.35 26.21 22.29
N ILE A 31 14.56 27.53 22.15
CA ILE A 31 13.91 28.35 21.12
C ILE A 31 14.36 27.90 19.72
N LEU A 32 15.65 27.64 19.52
CA LEU A 32 16.17 27.18 18.22
C LEU A 32 15.59 25.81 17.84
N VAL A 33 15.51 24.87 18.79
CA VAL A 33 14.90 23.55 18.54
C VAL A 33 13.42 23.69 18.20
N ALA A 34 12.67 24.53 18.92
CA ALA A 34 11.26 24.79 18.63
C ALA A 34 11.06 25.40 17.24
N LEU A 35 11.91 26.37 16.84
CA LEU A 35 11.86 26.96 15.50
C LEU A 35 12.20 25.95 14.40
N CYS A 36 13.17 25.06 14.62
CA CYS A 36 13.47 23.97 13.68
C CYS A 36 12.31 22.98 13.55
N LEU A 37 11.65 22.63 14.66
CA LEU A 37 10.48 21.75 14.64
C LEU A 37 9.29 22.40 13.92
N ILE A 38 9.04 23.69 14.17
CA ILE A 38 8.00 24.44 13.46
C ILE A 38 8.32 24.52 11.98
N ALA A 39 9.56 24.82 11.60
CA ALA A 39 9.97 24.85 10.19
C ALA A 39 9.84 23.46 9.52
N ALA A 40 10.16 22.38 10.24
CA ALA A 40 9.97 21.02 9.74
C ALA A 40 8.48 20.67 9.55
N VAL A 41 7.63 21.02 10.52
CA VAL A 41 6.17 20.84 10.41
C VAL A 41 5.61 21.69 9.25
N ILE A 42 6.01 22.95 9.14
CA ILE A 42 5.61 23.82 8.02
C ILE A 42 6.09 23.23 6.69
N SER A 43 7.32 22.73 6.60
CA SER A 43 7.84 22.09 5.39
C SER A 43 7.02 20.85 4.99
N VAL A 44 6.63 20.02 5.96
CA VAL A 44 5.79 18.84 5.71
C VAL A 44 4.35 19.23 5.33
N VAL A 45 3.77 20.24 5.98
CA VAL A 45 2.40 20.71 5.71
C VAL A 45 2.30 21.51 4.40
N MET A 46 3.34 22.27 4.05
CA MET A 46 3.41 23.03 2.79
C MET A 46 3.85 22.17 1.61
N ARG A 47 4.39 20.98 1.84
CA ARG A 47 4.70 20.03 0.76
C ARG A 47 3.39 19.47 0.25
N ASP A 48 3.00 19.93 -0.93
CA ASP A 48 1.78 19.48 -1.58
C ASP A 48 1.93 18.03 -2.07
N PHE A 49 1.57 17.07 -1.22
CA PHE A 49 1.45 15.66 -1.58
C PHE A 49 0.24 15.38 -2.49
N SER A 50 -0.67 16.34 -2.64
CA SER A 50 -1.89 16.19 -3.45
C SER A 50 -1.71 16.59 -4.91
N GLY A 51 -0.63 17.29 -5.25
CA GLY A 51 -0.35 17.78 -6.60
C GLY A 51 -1.25 18.92 -7.08
N ARG A 52 -2.06 19.51 -6.18
CA ARG A 52 -3.01 20.61 -6.44
C ARG A 52 -2.34 21.91 -6.89
N SER A 53 -1.12 22.19 -6.45
CA SER A 53 -0.35 23.37 -6.86
C SER A 53 0.28 23.22 -8.25
N GLY A 54 0.12 22.07 -8.89
CA GLY A 54 0.85 21.72 -10.10
C GLY A 54 2.34 21.50 -9.83
N SER A 55 3.07 21.09 -10.87
CA SER A 55 4.51 20.81 -10.78
C SER A 55 5.38 22.06 -10.84
N GLY A 56 4.81 23.22 -11.19
CA GLY A 56 5.57 24.45 -11.48
C GLY A 56 6.41 24.37 -12.77
N LEU A 57 6.25 23.30 -13.56
CA LEU A 57 6.91 23.12 -14.85
C LEU A 57 6.08 23.77 -15.96
N SER A 58 6.73 24.16 -17.06
CA SER A 58 6.06 24.71 -18.24
C SER A 58 5.16 23.67 -18.92
N GLU A 59 4.18 24.13 -19.71
CA GLU A 59 3.27 23.28 -20.52
C GLU A 59 4.01 22.24 -21.37
N SER A 60 5.26 22.47 -21.75
CA SER A 60 6.11 21.50 -22.45
C SER A 60 6.41 20.21 -21.66
N TYR A 61 6.13 20.20 -20.36
CA TYR A 61 6.25 19.03 -19.47
C TYR A 61 4.89 18.50 -19.02
N GLU A 62 3.78 19.04 -19.55
CA GLU A 62 2.47 18.43 -19.37
C GLU A 62 2.44 17.09 -20.09
N TYR A 63 2.18 16.04 -19.31
CA TYR A 63 2.03 14.70 -19.83
C TYR A 63 0.60 14.54 -20.35
N ASP A 64 0.38 14.91 -21.61
CA ASP A 64 -0.94 14.82 -22.25
C ASP A 64 -1.33 13.34 -22.46
N LEU A 65 -2.23 12.88 -21.60
CA LEU A 65 -2.83 11.55 -21.62
C LEU A 65 -4.17 11.49 -22.34
N SER A 66 -4.71 12.63 -22.82
CA SER A 66 -6.06 12.72 -23.39
C SER A 66 -6.29 11.70 -24.52
N LYS A 67 -5.27 11.47 -25.35
CA LYS A 67 -5.32 10.48 -26.44
C LYS A 67 -5.45 9.02 -25.99
N TYR A 68 -5.19 8.72 -24.72
CA TYR A 68 -5.30 7.39 -24.13
C TYR A 68 -6.54 7.24 -23.23
N GLU A 69 -7.29 8.32 -22.99
CA GLU A 69 -8.54 8.28 -22.22
C GLU A 69 -9.63 7.50 -22.95
N LYS A 70 -9.63 7.57 -24.28
CA LYS A 70 -10.59 6.88 -25.11
C LYS A 70 -10.12 5.45 -25.39
N ILE A 71 -10.89 4.48 -24.92
CA ILE A 71 -10.69 3.06 -25.24
C ILE A 71 -11.45 2.74 -26.53
N ASP A 72 -10.82 2.01 -27.45
CA ASP A 72 -11.50 1.47 -28.63
C ASP A 72 -12.64 0.54 -28.15
N PRO A 73 -13.91 0.78 -28.52
CA PRO A 73 -15.03 -0.02 -28.07
C PRO A 73 -14.90 -1.52 -28.34
N VAL A 74 -14.14 -1.94 -29.37
CA VAL A 74 -13.87 -3.36 -29.66
C VAL A 74 -13.04 -4.03 -28.56
N LEU A 75 -12.27 -3.26 -27.79
CA LEU A 75 -11.49 -3.76 -26.67
C LEU A 75 -12.30 -3.90 -25.38
N ILE A 76 -13.50 -3.33 -25.30
CA ILE A 76 -14.34 -3.41 -24.10
C ILE A 76 -15.12 -4.73 -24.14
N LEU A 77 -14.78 -5.65 -23.25
CA LEU A 77 -15.29 -7.02 -23.26
C LEU A 77 -16.42 -7.27 -22.24
N TYR A 78 -16.72 -6.29 -21.40
CA TYR A 78 -17.68 -6.39 -20.31
C TYR A 78 -18.71 -5.27 -20.40
N GLU A 79 -19.92 -5.56 -19.94
CA GLU A 79 -20.96 -4.57 -19.73
C GLU A 79 -21.23 -4.38 -18.23
N GLN A 80 -21.49 -3.14 -17.83
CA GLN A 80 -21.89 -2.85 -16.47
C GLN A 80 -23.35 -3.27 -16.27
N THR A 81 -23.59 -4.19 -15.34
CA THR A 81 -24.93 -4.70 -15.04
C THR A 81 -25.61 -3.98 -13.89
N ALA A 82 -24.83 -3.42 -12.96
CA ALA A 82 -25.32 -2.69 -11.80
C ALA A 82 -24.33 -1.63 -11.32
N ALA A 83 -24.83 -0.66 -10.56
CA ALA A 83 -24.05 0.21 -9.70
C ALA A 83 -24.89 0.58 -8.48
N PHE A 84 -24.26 0.60 -7.31
CA PHE A 84 -24.89 0.99 -6.06
C PHE A 84 -23.88 1.69 -5.17
N ASP A 85 -24.39 2.55 -4.30
CA ASP A 85 -23.58 3.29 -3.34
C ASP A 85 -23.26 2.38 -2.14
N THR A 86 -21.97 2.21 -1.83
CA THR A 86 -21.52 1.49 -0.64
C THR A 86 -21.71 2.31 0.63
N GLY A 87 -21.86 3.63 0.48
CA GLY A 87 -21.90 4.64 1.52
C GLY A 87 -20.62 4.71 2.35
N LEU A 88 -19.46 4.37 1.74
CA LEU A 88 -18.13 4.39 2.33
C LEU A 88 -17.19 5.27 1.50
N GLU A 89 -16.62 6.32 2.09
CA GLU A 89 -15.65 7.21 1.45
C GLU A 89 -14.45 7.46 2.38
N PRO A 90 -13.30 6.75 2.22
CA PRO A 90 -12.97 5.82 1.14
C PRO A 90 -13.50 4.38 1.36
N SER A 91 -13.73 3.69 0.25
CA SER A 91 -13.82 2.21 0.20
C SER A 91 -12.43 1.65 -0.11
N ASN A 92 -11.82 0.94 0.83
CA ASN A 92 -10.44 0.49 0.75
C ASN A 92 -10.30 -0.92 0.16
N SER A 93 -11.27 -1.80 0.42
CA SER A 93 -11.20 -3.17 -0.07
C SER A 93 -12.58 -3.78 -0.32
N VAL A 94 -12.66 -4.68 -1.29
CA VAL A 94 -13.85 -5.42 -1.68
C VAL A 94 -13.55 -6.91 -1.84
N VAL A 95 -14.41 -7.77 -1.29
CA VAL A 95 -14.28 -9.23 -1.41
C VAL A 95 -15.64 -9.85 -1.68
N ILE A 96 -15.68 -10.83 -2.59
CA ILE A 96 -16.85 -11.69 -2.82
C ILE A 96 -16.64 -13.00 -2.05
N HIS A 97 -17.66 -13.43 -1.32
CA HIS A 97 -17.67 -14.73 -0.65
C HIS A 97 -19.08 -15.35 -0.72
N GLY A 98 -19.26 -16.32 -1.62
CA GLY A 98 -20.59 -16.81 -1.97
C GLY A 98 -21.42 -15.70 -2.61
N ASP A 99 -22.69 -15.57 -2.21
CA ASP A 99 -23.61 -14.55 -2.76
C ASP A 99 -23.53 -13.19 -2.03
N GLU A 100 -22.37 -12.89 -1.43
CA GLU A 100 -22.18 -11.72 -0.57
C GLU A 100 -20.93 -10.95 -0.91
N LEU A 101 -21.08 -9.63 -0.90
CA LEU A 101 -20.02 -8.66 -1.11
C LEU A 101 -19.67 -8.03 0.23
N PHE A 102 -18.41 -8.09 0.61
CA PHE A 102 -17.85 -7.44 1.79
C PHE A 102 -17.06 -6.23 1.33
N VAL A 103 -17.47 -5.03 1.76
CA VAL A 103 -16.77 -3.78 1.46
C VAL A 103 -16.22 -3.20 2.76
N ALA A 104 -14.90 -3.04 2.82
CA ALA A 104 -14.20 -2.47 3.96
C ALA A 104 -13.80 -1.02 3.66
N GLY A 105 -14.05 -0.11 4.60
CA GLY A 105 -13.75 1.30 4.44
C GLY A 105 -14.02 2.08 5.71
N GLU A 106 -13.47 3.29 5.80
CA GLU A 106 -13.60 4.19 6.95
C GLU A 106 -13.24 3.53 8.29
N MET A 107 -14.21 3.01 9.05
CA MET A 107 -14.02 2.26 10.30
C MET A 107 -15.03 1.12 10.40
N GLN A 108 -15.35 0.47 9.27
CA GLN A 108 -16.39 -0.55 9.23
C GLN A 108 -16.24 -1.51 8.04
N ILE A 109 -16.96 -2.63 8.11
CA ILE A 109 -17.24 -3.52 6.99
C ILE A 109 -18.73 -3.52 6.74
N ARG A 110 -19.15 -3.26 5.50
CA ARG A 110 -20.53 -3.41 5.06
C ARG A 110 -20.67 -4.64 4.19
N ILE A 111 -21.72 -5.42 4.45
CA ILE A 111 -22.02 -6.65 3.72
C ILE A 111 -23.26 -6.41 2.88
N PHE A 112 -23.18 -6.71 1.59
CA PHE A 112 -24.26 -6.59 0.63
C PHE A 112 -24.57 -7.96 0.02
N ASP A 113 -25.79 -8.16 -0.50
CA ASP A 113 -25.97 -9.16 -1.55
C ASP A 113 -25.45 -8.65 -2.90
N LEU A 114 -25.35 -9.54 -3.89
CA LEU A 114 -24.90 -9.21 -5.24
C LEU A 114 -25.83 -8.23 -5.99
N SER A 115 -27.03 -7.93 -5.45
CA SER A 115 -27.90 -6.87 -6.00
C SER A 115 -27.59 -5.48 -5.44
N GLY A 116 -26.66 -5.38 -4.48
CA GLY A 116 -26.29 -4.12 -3.83
C GLY A 116 -27.14 -3.76 -2.61
N ARG A 117 -27.98 -4.67 -2.11
CA ARG A 117 -28.75 -4.42 -0.90
C ARG A 117 -27.89 -4.75 0.33
N GLN A 118 -27.68 -3.75 1.17
CA GLN A 118 -26.96 -3.92 2.43
C GLN A 118 -27.71 -4.89 3.36
N LYS A 119 -27.01 -5.93 3.82
CA LYS A 119 -27.49 -6.94 4.75
C LYS A 119 -27.03 -6.66 6.19
N GLN A 120 -25.79 -6.21 6.35
CA GLN A 120 -25.15 -6.08 7.66
C GLN A 120 -24.07 -5.00 7.64
N GLU A 121 -23.79 -4.45 8.82
CA GLU A 121 -22.65 -3.59 9.09
C GLU A 121 -21.89 -4.14 10.31
N ILE A 122 -20.56 -4.15 10.23
CA ILE A 122 -19.65 -4.55 11.30
C ILE A 122 -18.77 -3.33 11.62
N PRO A 123 -18.97 -2.66 12.76
CA PRO A 123 -18.11 -1.55 13.17
C PRO A 123 -16.73 -2.06 13.59
N LEU A 124 -15.70 -1.26 13.30
CA LEU A 124 -14.31 -1.51 13.65
C LEU A 124 -13.75 -0.36 14.49
N ASP A 125 -12.71 -0.67 15.27
CA ASP A 125 -12.05 0.33 16.14
C ASP A 125 -11.09 1.24 15.36
N LEU A 126 -10.68 0.82 14.15
CA LEU A 126 -9.69 1.49 13.31
C LEU A 126 -10.05 1.38 11.82
N PRO A 127 -9.43 2.18 10.95
CA PRO A 127 -9.63 2.05 9.51
C PRO A 127 -9.01 0.79 8.89
N PRO A 128 -9.81 -0.13 8.32
CA PRO A 128 -9.29 -1.31 7.66
C PRO A 128 -8.58 -0.91 6.36
N GLN A 129 -7.48 -1.60 6.04
CA GLN A 129 -6.78 -1.48 4.76
C GLN A 129 -7.25 -2.54 3.77
N ALA A 130 -7.41 -3.79 4.24
CA ALA A 130 -7.92 -4.89 3.44
C ALA A 130 -8.69 -5.89 4.29
N VAL A 131 -9.59 -6.63 3.66
CA VAL A 131 -10.31 -7.75 4.27
C VAL A 131 -10.14 -9.00 3.40
N ALA A 132 -10.06 -10.17 4.03
CA ALA A 132 -10.16 -11.46 3.36
C ALA A 132 -11.00 -12.41 4.22
N LEU A 133 -11.64 -13.40 3.59
CA LEU A 133 -12.38 -14.45 4.30
C LEU A 133 -11.68 -15.79 4.12
N ASP A 134 -11.59 -16.56 5.19
CA ASP A 134 -11.16 -17.96 5.08
C ASP A 134 -12.34 -18.89 4.74
N GLU A 135 -12.06 -20.17 4.50
CA GLU A 135 -13.07 -21.19 4.17
C GLU A 135 -14.18 -21.33 5.24
N SER A 136 -13.94 -20.92 6.49
CA SER A 136 -14.94 -20.94 7.57
C SER A 136 -15.82 -19.69 7.60
N GLY A 137 -15.53 -18.71 6.75
CA GLY A 137 -16.15 -17.39 6.76
C GLY A 137 -15.65 -16.50 7.89
N THR A 138 -14.50 -16.81 8.51
CA THR A 138 -13.85 -15.90 9.46
C THR A 138 -13.25 -14.74 8.67
N LEU A 139 -13.55 -13.52 9.11
CA LEU A 139 -13.01 -12.31 8.51
C LEU A 139 -11.61 -12.08 9.06
N TRP A 140 -10.66 -11.89 8.17
CA TRP A 140 -9.30 -11.46 8.45
C TRP A 140 -9.16 -10.03 7.95
N ILE A 141 -8.82 -9.12 8.85
CA ILE A 141 -8.79 -7.68 8.56
C ILE A 141 -7.38 -7.20 8.81
N VAL A 142 -6.79 -6.56 7.80
CA VAL A 142 -5.53 -5.84 7.94
C VAL A 142 -5.82 -4.39 8.26
N PHE A 143 -5.13 -3.89 9.27
CA PHE A 143 -4.94 -2.47 9.55
C PHE A 143 -3.51 -2.08 9.22
N VAL A 144 -3.18 -0.78 9.27
CA VAL A 144 -1.86 -0.25 8.89
C VAL A 144 -0.68 -1.01 9.50
N SER A 145 -0.79 -1.50 10.72
CA SER A 145 0.32 -2.17 11.42
C SER A 145 0.01 -3.56 11.99
N HIS A 146 -1.22 -4.07 11.87
CA HIS A 146 -1.59 -5.34 12.49
C HIS A 146 -2.77 -6.02 11.79
N VAL A 147 -3.09 -7.22 12.27
CA VAL A 147 -4.18 -8.05 11.77
C VAL A 147 -5.16 -8.33 12.91
N GLU A 148 -6.45 -8.28 12.62
CA GLU A 148 -7.49 -8.78 13.52
C GLU A 148 -8.36 -9.82 12.82
N GLN A 149 -8.96 -10.70 13.61
CA GLN A 149 -9.91 -11.70 13.15
C GLN A 149 -11.27 -11.41 13.74
N TYR A 150 -12.31 -11.48 12.92
CA TYR A 150 -13.69 -11.23 13.31
C TYR A 150 -14.58 -12.39 12.88
N GLY A 151 -15.55 -12.73 13.72
CA GLY A 151 -16.65 -13.60 13.35
C GLY A 151 -17.63 -12.87 12.43
N ARG A 152 -18.44 -13.62 11.69
CA ARG A 152 -19.51 -13.05 10.85
C ARG A 152 -20.58 -12.32 11.66
N ASP A 153 -20.67 -12.59 12.96
CA ASP A 153 -21.53 -11.86 13.90
C ASP A 153 -20.96 -10.48 14.30
N GLY A 154 -19.80 -10.09 13.74
CA GLY A 154 -19.14 -8.82 14.00
C GLY A 154 -18.31 -8.80 15.29
N LYS A 155 -18.15 -9.93 15.99
CA LYS A 155 -17.32 -9.98 17.20
C LYS A 155 -15.87 -10.25 16.85
N ARG A 156 -14.95 -9.48 17.46
CA ARG A 156 -13.52 -9.74 17.37
C ARG A 156 -13.16 -11.06 18.06
N ILE A 157 -12.53 -11.95 17.31
CA ILE A 157 -12.02 -13.26 17.76
C ILE A 157 -10.59 -13.11 18.28
N ALA A 158 -9.73 -12.41 17.54
CA ALA A 158 -8.32 -12.26 17.87
C ALA A 158 -7.75 -10.95 17.31
N ALA A 159 -6.66 -10.48 17.90
CA ALA A 159 -5.86 -9.37 17.41
C ALA A 159 -4.38 -9.74 17.54
N TRP A 160 -3.61 -9.56 16.48
CA TRP A 160 -2.17 -9.78 16.49
C TRP A 160 -1.44 -8.55 17.03
N PRO A 161 -0.25 -8.71 17.65
CA PRO A 161 0.55 -7.56 18.05
C PRO A 161 0.89 -6.67 16.85
N PRO A 162 0.98 -5.34 17.05
CA PRO A 162 1.41 -4.45 15.99
C PRO A 162 2.85 -4.74 15.55
N LEU A 163 3.07 -4.56 14.25
CA LEU A 163 4.39 -4.58 13.62
C LEU A 163 5.19 -3.31 13.96
N ASN A 164 6.39 -3.22 13.40
CA ASN A 164 7.28 -2.08 13.62
C ASN A 164 6.70 -0.75 13.09
N ASP A 165 7.27 0.38 13.53
CA ASP A 165 6.80 1.73 13.18
C ASP A 165 6.88 2.08 11.68
N LYS A 166 7.58 1.27 10.87
CA LYS A 166 7.63 1.44 9.41
C LYS A 166 6.54 0.66 8.69
N ALA A 167 5.83 -0.24 9.38
CA ALA A 167 4.82 -1.07 8.76
C ALA A 167 3.73 -0.21 8.11
N ASN A 168 3.37 -0.58 6.90
CA ASN A 168 2.19 -0.07 6.21
C ASN A 168 1.57 -1.22 5.44
N LEU A 169 0.74 -2.00 6.15
CA LEU A 169 0.09 -3.15 5.58
C LEU A 169 -1.07 -2.73 4.67
N THR A 170 -1.09 -3.26 3.45
CA THR A 170 -2.01 -2.79 2.40
C THR A 170 -2.90 -3.89 1.84
N SER A 171 -2.52 -5.16 1.99
CA SER A 171 -3.28 -6.30 1.47
C SER A 171 -2.96 -7.56 2.27
N LEU A 172 -3.84 -8.56 2.20
CA LEU A 172 -3.64 -9.90 2.74
C LEU A 172 -4.19 -11.00 1.84
N ALA A 173 -3.57 -12.18 1.95
CA ALA A 173 -4.13 -13.43 1.45
C ALA A 173 -4.12 -14.47 2.57
N VAL A 174 -5.24 -15.17 2.72
CA VAL A 174 -5.41 -16.21 3.74
C VAL A 174 -5.55 -17.54 3.03
N THR A 175 -4.70 -18.49 3.40
CA THR A 175 -4.77 -19.88 2.97
C THR A 175 -5.13 -20.78 4.14
N ARG A 176 -5.27 -22.07 3.89
CA ARG A 176 -5.51 -23.07 4.95
C ARG A 176 -4.43 -23.03 6.05
N GLU A 177 -3.17 -22.82 5.68
CA GLU A 177 -2.02 -22.92 6.59
C GLU A 177 -1.40 -21.58 6.97
N ASP A 178 -1.42 -20.63 6.03
CA ASP A 178 -0.63 -19.40 6.12
C ASP A 178 -1.47 -18.15 5.85
N VAL A 179 -0.98 -17.05 6.39
CA VAL A 179 -1.46 -15.69 6.14
C VAL A 179 -0.30 -14.88 5.55
N TYR A 180 -0.54 -14.27 4.40
CA TYR A 180 0.43 -13.42 3.70
C TYR A 180 0.00 -11.97 3.85
N LEU A 181 0.93 -11.10 4.23
CA LEU A 181 0.68 -9.67 4.44
C LEU A 181 1.59 -8.85 3.53
N ALA A 182 1.02 -7.96 2.73
CA ALA A 182 1.77 -7.01 1.93
C ALA A 182 2.12 -5.80 2.80
N ASP A 183 3.40 -5.65 3.16
CA ASP A 183 3.89 -4.49 3.92
C ASP A 183 4.61 -3.52 2.98
N ALA A 184 3.88 -2.52 2.51
CA ALA A 184 4.37 -1.49 1.59
C ALA A 184 5.45 -0.62 2.22
N GLY A 185 5.42 -0.45 3.55
CA GLY A 185 6.36 0.39 4.28
C GLY A 185 7.74 -0.24 4.39
N ASN A 186 7.80 -1.55 4.61
CA ASN A 186 9.04 -2.33 4.59
C ASN A 186 9.38 -2.92 3.20
N ARG A 187 8.45 -2.82 2.23
CA ARG A 187 8.59 -3.33 0.84
C ARG A 187 8.92 -4.81 0.79
N ILE A 188 8.24 -5.58 1.62
CA ILE A 188 8.34 -7.05 1.67
C ILE A 188 6.95 -7.65 1.88
N VAL A 189 6.80 -8.91 1.53
CA VAL A 189 5.65 -9.71 1.97
C VAL A 189 6.04 -10.52 3.19
N LEU A 190 5.21 -10.51 4.23
CA LEU A 190 5.39 -11.30 5.43
C LEU A 190 4.50 -12.54 5.37
N ARG A 191 5.07 -13.74 5.57
CA ARG A 191 4.32 -14.99 5.67
C ARG A 191 4.25 -15.44 7.12
N TYR A 192 3.04 -15.53 7.65
CA TYR A 192 2.73 -16.00 8.98
C TYR A 192 2.03 -17.36 8.91
N ASP A 193 2.15 -18.15 9.98
CA ASP A 193 1.14 -19.19 10.22
C ASP A 193 -0.15 -18.57 10.79
N ARG A 194 -1.22 -19.38 10.87
CA ARG A 194 -2.51 -18.93 11.42
C ARG A 194 -2.48 -18.50 12.90
N SER A 195 -1.43 -18.82 13.64
CA SER A 195 -1.27 -18.40 15.05
C SER A 195 -0.63 -17.02 15.20
N GLY A 196 -0.15 -16.41 14.11
CA GLY A 196 0.55 -15.12 14.13
C GLY A 196 2.05 -15.26 14.33
N LYS A 197 2.63 -16.46 14.13
CA LYS A 197 4.08 -16.64 14.13
C LYS A 197 4.64 -16.45 12.72
N LEU A 198 5.59 -15.52 12.60
CA LEU A 198 6.29 -15.26 11.33
C LEU A 198 7.10 -16.49 10.90
N LYS A 199 6.91 -16.92 9.65
CA LYS A 199 7.63 -18.05 9.03
C LYS A 199 8.82 -17.55 8.21
N ASN A 200 8.59 -16.60 7.30
CA ASN A 200 9.62 -15.98 6.46
C ASN A 200 9.12 -14.66 5.83
N GLU A 201 10.05 -13.98 5.16
CA GLU A 201 9.79 -12.81 4.33
C GLU A 201 9.97 -13.17 2.85
N ILE A 202 9.27 -12.48 1.96
CA ILE A 202 9.27 -12.71 0.51
C ILE A 202 9.54 -11.37 -0.20
N GLY A 203 10.35 -11.43 -1.27
CA GLY A 203 10.68 -10.28 -2.13
C GLY A 203 11.66 -9.27 -1.55
N ARG A 204 12.38 -9.63 -0.47
CA ARG A 204 13.58 -8.89 -0.05
C ARG A 204 14.64 -9.06 -1.14
N ARG A 205 15.29 -7.96 -1.55
CA ARG A 205 16.34 -8.00 -2.57
C ARG A 205 17.43 -9.00 -2.18
N ASP A 206 17.74 -9.90 -3.11
CA ASP A 206 18.72 -10.96 -2.97
C ASP A 206 19.30 -11.24 -4.36
N ASP A 207 20.52 -10.76 -4.62
CA ASP A 207 21.13 -10.85 -5.94
C ASP A 207 21.53 -12.31 -6.27
N ASP A 208 21.80 -13.16 -5.27
CA ASP A 208 22.18 -14.57 -5.47
C ASP A 208 20.97 -15.44 -5.88
N ARG A 209 19.77 -15.05 -5.44
CA ARG A 209 18.50 -15.69 -5.79
C ARG A 209 17.75 -14.99 -6.92
N GLU A 210 18.38 -14.01 -7.57
CA GLU A 210 17.80 -13.18 -8.63
C GLU A 210 16.49 -12.47 -8.21
N ILE A 211 16.38 -12.09 -6.94
CA ILE A 211 15.23 -11.36 -6.40
C ILE A 211 15.55 -9.86 -6.42
N PRO A 212 14.91 -9.07 -7.31
CA PRO A 212 15.29 -7.68 -7.53
C PRO A 212 14.77 -6.71 -6.45
N GLY A 213 13.87 -7.17 -5.59
CA GLY A 213 13.17 -6.38 -4.59
C GLY A 213 11.96 -5.61 -5.13
N PHE A 214 10.99 -5.39 -4.25
CA PHE A 214 9.80 -4.60 -4.55
C PHE A 214 10.09 -3.09 -4.62
N VAL A 215 9.55 -2.44 -5.64
CA VAL A 215 9.60 -0.99 -5.82
C VAL A 215 8.18 -0.45 -5.63
N ILE A 216 7.94 0.16 -4.46
CA ILE A 216 6.62 0.63 -4.04
C ILE A 216 6.68 2.16 -3.86
N PRO A 217 6.39 2.97 -4.92
CA PRO A 217 6.41 4.43 -4.84
C PRO A 217 5.25 5.03 -4.03
N SER A 218 4.11 4.33 -4.03
CA SER A 218 2.90 4.65 -3.26
C SER A 218 2.33 3.35 -2.68
N PRO A 219 1.57 3.37 -1.56
CA PRO A 219 1.15 2.18 -0.83
C PRO A 219 0.01 1.40 -1.51
N HIS A 220 0.16 1.11 -2.80
CA HIS A 220 -0.64 0.13 -3.53
C HIS A 220 0.23 -1.11 -3.68
N PHE A 221 0.13 -2.00 -2.70
CA PHE A 221 0.91 -3.23 -2.67
C PHE A 221 -0.04 -4.37 -2.33
N ASP A 222 -0.53 -4.99 -3.39
CA ASP A 222 -1.55 -6.00 -3.40
C ASP A 222 -0.99 -7.39 -3.69
N LEU A 223 -1.65 -8.40 -3.16
CA LEU A 223 -1.27 -9.79 -3.33
C LEU A 223 -2.48 -10.72 -3.26
N THR A 224 -2.37 -11.88 -3.89
CA THR A 224 -3.30 -12.99 -3.68
C THR A 224 -2.62 -14.33 -3.93
N MET A 225 -3.13 -15.39 -3.32
CA MET A 225 -2.68 -16.75 -3.59
C MET A 225 -3.47 -17.31 -4.77
N ALA A 226 -2.80 -17.72 -5.84
CA ALA A 226 -3.50 -18.36 -6.96
C ALA A 226 -3.69 -19.87 -6.73
N PRO A 227 -4.59 -20.53 -7.50
CA PRO A 227 -4.89 -21.95 -7.34
C PRO A 227 -3.70 -22.91 -7.55
N ASP A 228 -2.66 -22.47 -8.27
CA ASP A 228 -1.43 -23.26 -8.46
C ASP A 228 -0.45 -23.20 -7.28
N GLY A 229 -0.79 -22.47 -6.21
CA GLY A 229 -0.02 -22.40 -4.98
C GLY A 229 1.15 -21.40 -5.02
N LEU A 230 1.28 -20.58 -6.07
CA LEU A 230 2.20 -19.45 -6.07
C LEU A 230 1.48 -18.18 -5.59
N LEU A 231 2.19 -17.35 -4.83
CA LEU A 231 1.73 -16.04 -4.42
C LEU A 231 1.92 -15.05 -5.57
N ARG A 232 0.87 -14.33 -5.96
CA ARG A 232 0.96 -13.22 -6.91
C ARG A 232 1.06 -11.93 -6.15
N VAL A 233 1.99 -11.06 -6.55
CA VAL A 233 2.29 -9.81 -5.86
C VAL A 233 2.53 -8.72 -6.89
N ILE A 234 1.85 -7.58 -6.75
CA ILE A 234 2.12 -6.44 -7.62
C ILE A 234 3.46 -5.78 -7.26
N ASN A 235 4.21 -5.38 -8.29
CA ASN A 235 5.38 -4.53 -8.15
C ASN A 235 5.14 -3.24 -8.96
N PRO A 236 4.36 -2.29 -8.41
CA PRO A 236 3.86 -1.13 -9.17
C PRO A 236 4.97 -0.29 -9.79
N GLY A 237 6.10 -0.12 -9.10
CA GLY A 237 7.24 0.64 -9.63
C GLY A 237 8.07 -0.11 -10.68
N ARG A 238 7.83 -1.42 -10.85
CA ARG A 238 8.36 -2.23 -11.95
C ARG A 238 7.32 -2.54 -13.03
N HIS A 239 6.08 -2.08 -12.87
CA HIS A 239 4.99 -2.33 -13.79
C HIS A 239 4.76 -3.82 -14.06
N THR A 240 4.78 -4.62 -13.01
CA THR A 240 4.66 -6.08 -13.12
C THR A 240 3.78 -6.66 -12.02
N ILE A 241 3.25 -7.84 -12.31
CA ILE A 241 2.73 -8.77 -11.31
C ILE A 241 3.73 -9.94 -11.29
N GLU A 242 4.27 -10.22 -10.11
CA GLU A 242 5.31 -11.23 -9.89
C GLU A 242 4.74 -12.45 -9.17
N ALA A 243 5.22 -13.64 -9.52
CA ALA A 243 4.84 -14.91 -8.90
C ALA A 243 5.97 -15.43 -8.00
N TYR A 244 5.64 -15.75 -6.76
CA TYR A 244 6.56 -16.26 -5.75
C TYR A 244 6.11 -17.60 -5.17
N THR A 245 7.04 -18.50 -4.89
CA THR A 245 6.77 -19.67 -4.05
C THR A 245 6.55 -19.25 -2.60
N PRO A 246 5.91 -20.08 -1.76
CA PRO A 246 5.81 -19.82 -0.31
C PRO A 246 7.17 -19.70 0.41
N ARG A 247 8.26 -20.21 -0.19
CA ARG A 247 9.64 -20.04 0.32
C ARG A 247 10.26 -18.69 -0.09
N GLY A 248 9.60 -17.96 -0.98
CA GLY A 248 10.04 -16.66 -1.48
C GLY A 248 10.96 -16.73 -2.70
N ASP A 249 10.99 -17.86 -3.42
CA ASP A 249 11.66 -17.95 -4.72
C ASP A 249 10.77 -17.28 -5.78
N ARG A 250 11.34 -16.46 -6.66
CA ARG A 250 10.61 -15.77 -7.74
C ARG A 250 10.56 -16.68 -8.97
N GLU A 251 9.36 -17.00 -9.45
CA GLU A 251 9.16 -17.96 -10.55
C GLU A 251 9.04 -17.25 -11.90
N PHE A 252 8.15 -16.25 -11.99
CA PHE A 252 7.95 -15.47 -13.20
C PHE A 252 7.33 -14.11 -12.87
N ASP A 253 7.29 -13.24 -13.86
CA ASP A 253 6.56 -11.99 -13.82
C ASP A 253 5.94 -11.69 -15.19
N PHE A 254 4.92 -10.83 -15.19
CA PHE A 254 4.38 -10.28 -16.42
C PHE A 254 3.98 -8.82 -16.24
N GLY A 255 3.88 -8.11 -17.36
CA GLY A 255 3.61 -6.67 -17.38
C GLY A 255 4.80 -5.85 -17.86
N SER A 256 4.51 -4.64 -18.32
CA SER A 256 5.54 -3.65 -18.62
C SER A 256 4.97 -2.24 -18.55
N GLY A 257 5.84 -1.25 -18.34
CA GLY A 257 5.44 0.16 -18.31
C GLY A 257 5.10 0.67 -19.72
N SER A 258 3.87 1.18 -19.91
CA SER A 258 3.43 1.78 -21.17
C SER A 258 2.18 2.64 -20.97
N ALA A 259 2.06 3.73 -21.73
CA ALA A 259 0.82 4.48 -21.82
C ALA A 259 -0.24 3.76 -22.69
N GLY A 260 0.20 2.88 -23.59
CA GLY A 260 -0.70 2.04 -24.39
C GLY A 260 -1.58 1.14 -23.52
N VAL A 261 -2.74 0.75 -24.05
CA VAL A 261 -3.74 -0.02 -23.29
C VAL A 261 -3.21 -1.35 -22.75
N GLU A 262 -2.30 -1.99 -23.49
CA GLU A 262 -1.75 -3.31 -23.14
C GLU A 262 -0.80 -3.29 -21.94
N GLY A 263 -0.12 -2.16 -21.66
CA GLY A 263 0.84 -2.04 -20.57
C GLY A 263 0.35 -1.15 -19.44
N PHE A 264 1.15 -1.03 -18.38
CA PHE A 264 0.81 -0.28 -17.18
C PHE A 264 1.30 1.17 -17.24
N CYS A 265 0.38 2.13 -17.16
CA CYS A 265 0.69 3.54 -17.37
C CYS A 265 1.21 4.23 -16.09
N GLY A 266 1.96 5.31 -16.23
CA GLY A 266 2.40 6.15 -15.11
C GLY A 266 3.61 5.56 -14.37
N CYS A 267 3.75 5.92 -13.08
CA CYS A 267 4.92 5.54 -12.27
C CYS A 267 4.68 4.39 -11.29
N CYS A 268 3.42 3.96 -11.12
CA CYS A 268 3.05 2.99 -10.08
C CYS A 268 1.72 2.29 -10.39
N ASN A 269 1.70 1.49 -11.45
CA ASN A 269 0.56 0.65 -11.85
C ASN A 269 1.07 -0.75 -12.22
N PRO A 270 0.29 -1.83 -11.99
CA PRO A 270 -1.09 -1.83 -11.48
C PRO A 270 -1.16 -1.51 -9.97
N VAL A 271 -2.35 -1.17 -9.47
CA VAL A 271 -2.60 -0.83 -8.05
C VAL A 271 -3.40 -1.87 -7.27
N ALA A 272 -4.21 -2.66 -7.97
CA ALA A 272 -4.98 -3.79 -7.43
C ALA A 272 -5.20 -4.82 -8.52
N PHE A 273 -5.43 -6.07 -8.15
CA PHE A 273 -5.79 -7.12 -9.10
C PHE A 273 -6.59 -8.26 -8.46
N ALA A 274 -7.30 -9.00 -9.30
CA ALA A 274 -7.96 -10.24 -8.93
C ALA A 274 -7.66 -11.33 -9.98
N ILE A 275 -7.78 -12.59 -9.58
CA ILE A 275 -7.54 -13.75 -10.46
C ILE A 275 -8.88 -14.37 -10.81
N LEU A 276 -9.18 -14.44 -12.11
CA LEU A 276 -10.40 -15.05 -12.65
C LEU A 276 -10.40 -16.58 -12.48
N PRO A 277 -11.58 -17.22 -12.51
CA PRO A 277 -11.69 -18.69 -12.43
C PRO A 277 -10.90 -19.46 -13.49
N ASP A 278 -10.67 -18.86 -14.66
CA ASP A 278 -9.86 -19.43 -15.75
C ASP A 278 -8.34 -19.24 -15.56
N GLY A 279 -7.94 -18.58 -14.47
CA GLY A 279 -6.56 -18.22 -14.14
C GLY A 279 -6.09 -16.89 -14.74
N GLY A 280 -6.95 -16.19 -15.50
CA GLY A 280 -6.67 -14.86 -16.00
C GLY A 280 -6.64 -13.81 -14.88
N PHE A 281 -6.32 -12.57 -15.24
CA PHE A 281 -6.17 -11.48 -14.29
C PHE A 281 -7.07 -10.32 -14.66
N VAL A 282 -7.76 -9.76 -13.66
CA VAL A 282 -8.35 -8.42 -13.73
C VAL A 282 -7.40 -7.48 -13.01
N THR A 283 -6.95 -6.40 -13.66
CA THR A 283 -6.02 -5.43 -13.05
C THR A 283 -6.62 -4.04 -13.04
N VAL A 284 -6.34 -3.25 -12.01
CA VAL A 284 -6.78 -1.85 -11.88
C VAL A 284 -5.58 -0.92 -11.98
N GLU A 285 -5.78 0.20 -12.66
CA GLU A 285 -4.82 1.30 -12.74
C GLU A 285 -5.39 2.60 -12.14
N LYS A 286 -4.52 3.43 -11.57
CA LYS A 286 -4.84 4.81 -11.18
C LYS A 286 -4.26 5.84 -12.16
N GLY A 287 -4.72 7.08 -12.05
CA GLY A 287 -4.38 8.15 -12.99
C GLY A 287 -5.22 8.03 -14.25
N LEU A 288 -4.72 7.31 -15.25
CA LEU A 288 -5.52 6.87 -16.38
C LEU A 288 -6.28 5.59 -15.98
N ILE A 289 -7.42 5.76 -15.33
CA ILE A 289 -8.13 4.65 -14.67
C ILE A 289 -8.65 3.66 -15.72
N ARG A 290 -8.09 2.46 -15.71
CA ARG A 290 -8.45 1.36 -16.60
C ARG A 290 -8.52 0.08 -15.80
N VAL A 291 -9.58 -0.70 -16.02
CA VAL A 291 -9.71 -2.07 -15.52
C VAL A 291 -9.53 -2.99 -16.71
N LYS A 292 -8.51 -3.87 -16.66
CA LYS A 292 -8.05 -4.65 -17.82
C LYS A 292 -8.02 -6.14 -17.52
N ILE A 293 -8.15 -6.92 -18.58
CA ILE A 293 -8.05 -8.38 -18.56
C ILE A 293 -6.73 -8.83 -19.18
N TYR A 294 -6.07 -9.75 -18.48
CA TYR A 294 -4.92 -10.49 -18.99
C TYR A 294 -5.19 -11.99 -18.92
N ASP A 295 -4.65 -12.75 -19.86
CA ASP A 295 -4.73 -14.22 -19.85
C ASP A 295 -3.85 -14.80 -18.71
N PRO A 296 -3.93 -16.12 -18.41
CA PRO A 296 -3.11 -16.73 -17.36
C PRO A 296 -1.59 -16.63 -17.56
N ARG A 297 -1.14 -16.26 -18.77
CA ARG A 297 0.27 -16.02 -19.11
C ARG A 297 0.65 -14.54 -19.03
N GLY A 298 -0.28 -13.67 -18.69
CA GLY A 298 -0.06 -12.24 -18.58
C GLY A 298 -0.11 -11.48 -19.90
N HIS A 299 -0.69 -12.05 -20.96
CA HIS A 299 -0.92 -11.32 -22.21
C HIS A 299 -2.22 -10.52 -22.12
N PHE A 300 -2.20 -9.29 -22.63
CA PHE A 300 -3.39 -8.44 -22.66
C PHE A 300 -4.50 -9.07 -23.53
N VAL A 301 -5.72 -9.10 -23.00
CA VAL A 301 -6.91 -9.62 -23.67
C VAL A 301 -7.87 -8.48 -24.04
N GLY A 302 -8.10 -7.56 -23.12
CA GLY A 302 -9.05 -6.47 -23.32
C GLY A 302 -9.28 -5.62 -22.07
N VAL A 303 -10.33 -4.82 -22.11
CA VAL A 303 -10.72 -3.84 -21.09
C VAL A 303 -12.09 -4.22 -20.52
N VAL A 304 -12.22 -4.16 -19.20
CA VAL A 304 -13.52 -4.26 -18.50
C VAL A 304 -14.20 -2.89 -18.52
N ALA A 305 -13.47 -1.87 -18.08
CA ALA A 305 -13.96 -0.50 -18.04
C ALA A 305 -12.81 0.51 -18.20
N GLY A 306 -13.05 1.57 -18.97
CA GLY A 306 -12.11 2.67 -19.17
C GLY A 306 -12.49 3.95 -18.40
N PRO A 307 -11.72 5.04 -18.57
CA PRO A 307 -11.96 6.31 -17.88
C PRO A 307 -13.37 6.86 -18.08
N GLU A 308 -13.94 6.74 -19.29
CA GLU A 308 -15.30 7.21 -19.60
C GLU A 308 -16.39 6.50 -18.78
N GLN A 309 -16.15 5.24 -18.36
CA GLN A 309 -17.08 4.44 -17.55
C GLN A 309 -16.84 4.61 -16.05
N LEU A 310 -15.59 4.87 -15.65
CA LEU A 310 -15.15 4.87 -14.25
C LEU A 310 -15.06 6.26 -13.63
N THR A 311 -15.05 7.32 -14.45
CA THR A 311 -15.02 8.70 -13.98
C THR A 311 -16.34 9.39 -14.33
N THR A 312 -16.95 10.07 -13.36
CA THR A 312 -18.01 11.03 -13.67
C THR A 312 -17.38 12.38 -13.99
N VAL A 313 -17.93 13.10 -14.96
CA VAL A 313 -17.46 14.41 -15.49
C VAL A 313 -17.29 15.50 -14.41
N ARG A 314 -17.65 15.25 -13.14
CA ARG A 314 -17.65 16.24 -12.06
C ARG A 314 -16.51 16.13 -11.04
N ASP A 315 -15.66 15.10 -11.08
CA ASP A 315 -14.57 14.98 -10.11
C ASP A 315 -13.18 14.96 -10.76
N THR A 316 -12.57 16.15 -10.85
CA THR A 316 -11.12 16.31 -11.02
C THR A 316 -10.32 15.79 -9.82
N LYS A 317 -10.98 15.32 -8.75
CA LYS A 317 -10.38 14.60 -7.62
C LYS A 317 -10.01 13.14 -7.94
N THR A 318 -10.55 12.54 -8.99
CA THR A 318 -10.44 11.09 -9.24
C THR A 318 -9.08 10.67 -9.82
N ILE A 319 -8.22 11.61 -10.22
CA ILE A 319 -6.90 11.31 -10.82
C ILE A 319 -5.99 10.53 -9.85
N SER A 320 -6.21 10.62 -8.53
CA SER A 320 -5.47 9.84 -7.52
C SER A 320 -6.25 8.67 -6.91
N ALA A 321 -7.52 8.48 -7.25
CA ALA A 321 -8.33 7.41 -6.67
C ALA A 321 -7.92 6.06 -7.27
N ALA A 322 -7.47 5.14 -6.41
CA ALA A 322 -7.31 3.73 -6.74
C ALA A 322 -8.53 2.99 -6.21
N PHE A 323 -9.04 2.04 -6.99
CA PHE A 323 -10.14 1.17 -6.57
C PHE A 323 -9.61 -0.24 -6.39
N ASP A 324 -10.21 -0.97 -5.46
CA ASP A 324 -10.03 -2.41 -5.33
C ASP A 324 -10.97 -3.17 -6.30
N VAL A 325 -10.69 -4.44 -6.56
CA VAL A 325 -11.48 -5.29 -7.45
C VAL A 325 -11.65 -6.69 -6.87
N ALA A 326 -12.85 -7.24 -7.00
CA ALA A 326 -13.17 -8.62 -6.64
C ALA A 326 -13.81 -9.35 -7.82
N VAL A 327 -13.60 -10.66 -7.87
CA VAL A 327 -14.21 -11.59 -8.83
C VAL A 327 -14.74 -12.80 -8.07
N ASP A 328 -15.74 -13.47 -8.63
CA ASP A 328 -16.32 -14.71 -8.13
C ASP A 328 -15.68 -15.96 -8.76
#